data_AF-A0A8J7JLX7-F1
#
_entry.id   AF-A0A8J7JLX7-F1
#
_cell.length_a   1.000
_cell.length_b   1.000
_cell.length_c   1.000
_cell.angle_alpha   90.00
_cell.angle_beta   90.00
_cell.angle_gamma   90.00
#
_symmetry.space_group_name_H-M   'P 1'
#
loop_
_entity.id
_entity.type
_entity.pdbx_description
1 polymer ?
#
loop_
_entity_poly.entity_id
_entity_poly.type
_entity_poly.pdbx_seq_one_letter_code
_entity_poly.pdbx_strand_id
1 'polypeptide(L)'
;MTDVIVVGSGHWGQNLVRNFEQLGHLAGVVEVDAALRQRLQANHPKATIYETFDLALASDAPAVVLATPAPTHFELALAALTAGKDVFVEKPMTLRATEARQLAEYADAHDRILMVGHLLLYQPAIAWMRNYLRSGEAGMVQHVATQRLNLGKVRTTENVWWSLAPHDVSIILDLLGSPALEAVQAVGHARLQTAIADEVQVDLAFATGQTAHLHCSWQWPLKQRGTVVIAEHQMLVYDEIEQVVTVHHKHFDGDLNAVDKGTQIIDIADAQPLKLECEHFLACVASRQRPHSDGWNGVAVVNILEQVEAALHG
;
A
#
# COMPACT_ATOMS: atom_id res chain seq x y z
N MET A 1 0.65 16.45 -21.40
CA MET A 1 1.70 15.53 -20.94
C MET A 1 1.44 15.24 -19.48
N THR A 2 1.60 14.01 -19.02
CA THR A 2 1.32 13.58 -17.63
C THR A 2 2.58 13.69 -16.77
N ASP A 3 3.23 14.85 -16.79
CA ASP A 3 4.49 15.00 -16.07
C ASP A 3 4.23 15.23 -14.59
N VAL A 4 5.13 14.73 -13.76
CA VAL A 4 5.00 14.74 -12.30
C VAL A 4 6.13 15.52 -11.65
N ILE A 5 5.82 16.13 -10.51
CA ILE A 5 6.84 16.63 -9.58
C ILE A 5 6.88 15.71 -8.36
N VAL A 6 8.06 15.19 -8.04
CA VAL A 6 8.27 14.38 -6.83
C VAL A 6 8.63 15.28 -5.66
N VAL A 7 7.94 15.15 -4.53
CA VAL A 7 8.14 15.94 -3.32
C VAL A 7 8.79 15.08 -2.25
N GLY A 8 10.02 15.43 -1.87
CA GLY A 8 10.86 14.64 -0.98
C GLY A 8 11.75 13.64 -1.73
N SER A 9 13.06 13.76 -1.56
CA SER A 9 14.09 12.89 -2.17
C SER A 9 14.90 12.11 -1.13
N GLY A 10 14.23 11.73 -0.03
CA GLY A 10 14.80 10.84 0.97
C GLY A 10 15.07 9.43 0.41
N HIS A 11 15.35 8.48 1.31
CA HIS A 11 15.71 7.11 0.93
C HIS A 11 14.69 6.44 -0.02
N TRP A 12 13.40 6.65 0.22
CA TRP A 12 12.35 6.12 -0.65
C TRP A 12 12.09 6.99 -1.88
N GLY A 13 11.99 8.32 -1.70
CA GLY A 13 11.72 9.28 -2.77
C GLY A 13 12.69 9.20 -3.96
N GLN A 14 13.97 8.87 -3.73
CA GLN A 14 14.95 8.65 -4.81
C GLN A 14 14.55 7.52 -5.77
N ASN A 15 13.83 6.49 -5.28
CA ASN A 15 13.33 5.43 -6.14
C ASN A 15 12.19 5.94 -7.05
N LEU A 16 11.31 6.79 -6.53
CA LEU A 16 10.25 7.43 -7.32
C LEU A 16 10.83 8.38 -8.36
N VAL A 17 11.77 9.26 -7.97
CA VAL A 17 12.51 10.15 -8.89
C VAL A 17 13.11 9.35 -10.05
N ARG A 18 13.83 8.26 -9.75
CA ARG A 18 14.43 7.40 -10.77
C ARG A 18 13.40 6.76 -11.69
N ASN A 19 12.29 6.25 -11.15
CA ASN A 19 11.26 5.59 -11.97
C ASN A 19 10.56 6.60 -12.90
N PHE A 20 10.13 7.75 -12.39
CA PHE A 20 9.49 8.76 -13.23
C PHE A 20 10.46 9.37 -14.26
N GLU A 21 11.75 9.47 -13.96
CA GLU A 21 12.76 9.88 -14.94
C GLU A 21 12.92 8.83 -16.05
N GLN A 22 13.03 7.55 -15.70
CA GLN A 22 13.14 6.45 -16.67
C GLN A 22 11.89 6.33 -17.55
N LEU A 23 10.72 6.64 -17.01
CA LEU A 23 9.45 6.71 -17.74
C LEU A 23 9.31 8.00 -18.58
N GLY A 24 10.24 8.96 -18.44
CA GLY A 24 10.23 10.21 -19.21
C GLY A 24 9.22 11.26 -18.73
N HIS A 25 8.73 11.14 -17.49
CA HIS A 25 7.65 11.97 -16.93
C HIS A 25 8.05 12.77 -15.69
N LEU A 26 9.35 12.88 -15.37
CA LEU A 26 9.83 13.69 -14.26
C LEU A 26 10.02 15.16 -14.67
N ALA A 27 9.06 16.03 -14.33
CA ALA A 27 9.17 17.48 -14.55
C ALA A 27 10.07 18.16 -13.51
N GLY A 28 10.06 17.67 -12.26
CA GLY A 28 10.84 18.28 -11.20
C GLY A 28 10.85 17.52 -9.89
N VAL A 29 11.66 18.02 -8.96
CA VAL A 29 11.80 17.48 -7.61
C VAL A 29 11.81 18.61 -6.60
N VAL A 30 11.02 18.50 -5.53
CA VAL A 30 11.07 19.40 -4.37
C VAL A 30 11.92 18.76 -3.29
N GLU A 31 12.94 19.48 -2.81
CA GLU A 31 13.79 19.02 -1.72
C GLU A 31 14.23 20.19 -0.84
N VAL A 32 14.02 20.08 0.46
CA VAL A 32 14.30 21.16 1.44
C VAL A 32 15.77 21.21 1.83
N ASP A 33 16.49 20.08 1.77
CA ASP A 33 17.92 20.02 2.05
C ASP A 33 18.75 20.52 0.85
N ALA A 34 19.53 21.58 1.05
CA ALA A 34 20.34 22.21 0.00
C ALA A 34 21.42 21.28 -0.58
N ALA A 35 22.01 20.40 0.23
CA ALA A 35 23.03 19.45 -0.22
C ALA A 35 22.39 18.33 -1.06
N LEU A 36 21.18 17.87 -0.70
CA LEU A 36 20.41 16.95 -1.53
C LEU A 36 20.00 17.59 -2.86
N ARG A 37 19.55 18.86 -2.85
CA ARG A 37 19.25 19.61 -4.09
C ARG A 37 20.43 19.65 -5.06
N GLN A 38 21.64 19.90 -4.56
CA GLN A 38 22.84 19.90 -5.41
C GLN A 38 23.11 18.54 -6.06
N ARG A 39 22.91 17.45 -5.31
CA ARG A 39 23.05 16.08 -5.84
C ARG A 39 21.98 15.76 -6.87
N LEU A 40 20.73 16.14 -6.60
CA LEU A 40 19.62 15.96 -7.55
C LEU A 40 19.90 16.70 -8.86
N GLN A 41 20.36 17.94 -8.80
CA GLN A 41 20.68 18.73 -9.99
C GLN A 41 21.78 18.09 -10.85
N ALA A 42 22.78 17.47 -10.22
CA ALA A 42 23.85 16.77 -10.91
C ALA A 42 23.39 15.45 -11.54
N ASN A 43 22.52 14.70 -10.85
CA ASN A 43 22.08 13.38 -11.27
C ASN A 43 20.89 13.40 -12.24
N HIS A 44 20.04 14.43 -12.15
CA HIS A 44 18.79 14.57 -12.90
C HIS A 44 18.73 15.92 -13.63
N PRO A 45 19.65 16.20 -14.57
CA PRO A 45 19.84 17.54 -15.15
C PRO A 45 18.64 18.07 -15.96
N LYS A 46 17.67 17.21 -16.29
CA LYS A 46 16.44 17.58 -17.00
C LYS A 46 15.30 18.00 -16.07
N ALA A 47 15.35 17.60 -14.79
CA ALA A 47 14.32 17.89 -13.82
C ALA A 47 14.55 19.27 -13.20
N THR A 48 13.49 20.06 -13.04
CA THR A 48 13.57 21.32 -12.29
C THR A 48 13.66 21.02 -10.79
N ILE A 49 14.65 21.57 -10.11
CA ILE A 49 14.83 21.38 -8.67
C ILE A 49 14.24 22.57 -7.92
N TYR A 50 13.20 22.31 -7.13
CA TYR A 50 12.49 23.30 -6.33
C TYR A 50 12.96 23.25 -4.87
N GLU A 51 13.13 24.42 -4.26
CA GLU A 51 13.46 24.54 -2.84
C GLU A 51 12.25 24.45 -1.91
N THR A 52 11.07 24.83 -2.38
CA THR A 52 9.82 24.79 -1.62
C THR A 52 8.71 24.15 -2.43
N PHE A 53 7.72 23.63 -1.72
CA PHE A 53 6.55 23.01 -2.34
C PHE A 53 5.68 24.05 -3.08
N ASP A 54 5.54 25.26 -2.55
CA ASP A 54 4.77 26.34 -3.18
C ASP A 54 5.27 26.69 -4.58
N LEU A 55 6.60 26.70 -4.79
CA LEU A 55 7.18 26.94 -6.11
C LEU A 55 6.83 25.81 -7.10
N ALA A 56 6.80 24.57 -6.62
CA ALA A 56 6.36 23.44 -7.44
C ALA A 56 4.85 23.47 -7.72
N LEU A 57 4.03 23.93 -6.75
CA LEU A 57 2.59 24.09 -6.95
C LEU A 57 2.26 25.11 -8.04
N ALA A 58 3.07 26.17 -8.17
CA ALA A 58 2.92 27.18 -9.21
C ALA A 58 3.33 26.73 -10.63
N SER A 59 3.90 25.52 -10.77
CA SER A 59 4.27 24.97 -12.09
C SER A 59 3.07 24.42 -12.87
N ASP A 60 3.25 24.29 -14.19
CA ASP A 60 2.24 23.69 -15.09
C ASP A 60 2.18 22.15 -15.03
N ALA A 61 2.99 21.51 -14.18
CA ALA A 61 2.95 20.06 -14.03
C ALA A 61 1.57 19.63 -13.46
N PRO A 62 0.85 18.71 -14.13
CA PRO A 62 -0.52 18.35 -13.74
C PRO A 62 -0.61 17.52 -12.46
N ALA A 63 0.50 16.94 -12.00
CA ALA A 63 0.49 15.97 -10.91
C ALA A 63 1.70 16.08 -9.99
N VAL A 64 1.53 15.68 -8.73
CA VAL A 64 2.60 15.56 -7.73
C VAL A 64 2.64 14.18 -7.11
N VAL A 65 3.83 13.79 -6.68
CA VAL A 65 4.11 12.53 -5.99
C VAL A 65 4.72 12.87 -4.63
N LEU A 66 4.00 12.60 -3.55
CA LEU A 66 4.42 12.93 -2.18
C LEU A 66 5.13 11.75 -1.55
N ALA A 67 6.45 11.89 -1.34
CA ALA A 67 7.32 10.91 -0.69
C ALA A 67 7.97 11.51 0.57
N THR A 68 7.20 12.31 1.31
CA THR A 68 7.59 13.01 2.53
C THR A 68 7.28 12.16 3.77
N PRO A 69 7.61 12.61 5.00
CA PRO A 69 7.15 11.91 6.20
C PRO A 69 5.62 11.95 6.33
N ALA A 70 5.01 10.84 6.74
CA ALA A 70 3.55 10.67 6.84
C ALA A 70 2.78 11.80 7.56
N PRO A 71 3.29 12.42 8.66
CA PRO A 71 2.62 13.56 9.30
C PRO A 71 2.39 14.77 8.39
N THR A 72 3.12 14.88 7.29
CA THR A 72 3.01 15.99 6.33
C THR A 72 2.07 15.69 5.17
N HIS A 73 1.66 14.43 4.97
CA HIS A 73 0.93 14.01 3.78
C HIS A 73 -0.40 14.73 3.61
N PHE A 74 -1.18 14.89 4.69
CA PHE A 74 -2.51 15.50 4.61
C PHE A 74 -2.46 16.94 4.07
N GLU A 75 -1.67 17.81 4.71
CA GLU A 75 -1.56 19.22 4.33
C GLU A 75 -1.00 19.37 2.91
N LEU A 76 0.02 18.59 2.54
CA LEU A 76 0.63 18.63 1.21
C LEU A 76 -0.31 18.10 0.12
N ALA A 77 -1.03 17.00 0.38
CA ALA A 77 -1.98 16.42 -0.55
C ALA A 77 -3.17 17.35 -0.77
N LEU A 78 -3.73 17.92 0.30
CA LEU A 78 -4.83 18.88 0.20
C LEU A 78 -4.37 20.13 -0.57
N ALA A 79 -3.20 20.68 -0.27
CA ALA A 79 -2.66 21.82 -1.01
C ALA A 79 -2.47 21.52 -2.50
N ALA A 80 -1.95 20.34 -2.86
CA ALA A 80 -1.84 19.93 -4.27
C ALA A 80 -3.20 19.78 -4.97
N LEU A 81 -4.14 19.09 -4.33
CA LEU A 81 -5.50 18.91 -4.87
C LEU A 81 -6.20 20.26 -5.06
N THR A 82 -6.08 21.17 -4.09
CA THR A 82 -6.65 22.54 -4.19
C THR A 82 -6.00 23.39 -5.27
N ALA A 83 -4.72 23.15 -5.58
CA ALA A 83 -4.04 23.73 -6.73
C ALA A 83 -4.42 23.08 -8.07
N GLY A 84 -5.39 22.16 -8.07
CA GLY A 84 -5.88 21.47 -9.27
C GLY A 84 -4.98 20.31 -9.73
N LYS A 85 -3.99 19.89 -8.93
CA LYS A 85 -3.06 18.82 -9.28
C LYS A 85 -3.61 17.45 -8.89
N ASP A 86 -3.30 16.45 -9.69
CA ASP A 86 -3.47 15.05 -9.32
C ASP A 86 -2.38 14.64 -8.31
N VAL A 87 -2.68 13.72 -7.40
CA VAL A 87 -1.81 13.35 -6.28
C VAL A 87 -1.57 11.85 -6.23
N PHE A 88 -0.30 11.47 -6.26
CA PHE A 88 0.19 10.21 -5.69
C PHE A 88 0.71 10.55 -4.29
N VAL A 89 0.25 9.86 -3.25
CA VAL A 89 0.76 10.03 -1.88
C VAL A 89 1.27 8.71 -1.33
N GLU A 90 2.49 8.69 -0.81
CA GLU A 90 3.06 7.50 -0.19
C GLU A 90 2.25 7.02 1.02
N LYS A 91 2.41 5.74 1.36
CA LYS A 91 1.71 5.13 2.49
C LYS A 91 2.35 5.50 3.84
N PRO A 92 1.58 5.53 4.94
CA PRO A 92 0.12 5.61 4.94
C PRO A 92 -0.34 6.96 4.37
N MET A 93 -1.53 6.99 3.76
CA MET A 93 -2.06 8.20 3.12
C MET A 93 -2.13 9.39 4.09
N THR A 94 -2.59 9.13 5.31
CA THR A 94 -2.61 10.06 6.45
C THR A 94 -2.42 9.26 7.75
N LEU A 95 -2.40 9.95 8.89
CA LEU A 95 -2.36 9.31 10.22
C LEU A 95 -3.74 9.26 10.90
N ARG A 96 -4.79 9.77 10.24
CA ARG A 96 -6.16 9.82 10.76
C ARG A 96 -7.16 9.50 9.66
N ALA A 97 -8.15 8.66 9.95
CA ALA A 97 -9.14 8.26 8.96
C ALA A 97 -10.01 9.42 8.50
N THR A 98 -10.23 10.42 9.36
CA THR A 98 -10.97 11.64 9.03
C THR A 98 -10.25 12.50 8.00
N GLU A 99 -8.94 12.70 8.17
CA GLU A 99 -8.08 13.39 7.19
C GLU A 99 -8.05 12.63 5.85
N ALA A 100 -7.92 11.30 5.92
CA ALA A 100 -7.95 10.45 4.74
C ALA A 100 -9.26 10.61 3.95
N ARG A 101 -10.40 10.60 4.67
CA ARG A 101 -11.72 10.77 4.08
C ARG A 101 -11.87 12.14 3.43
N GLN A 102 -11.41 13.20 4.10
CA GLN A 102 -11.45 14.55 3.55
C GLN A 102 -10.70 14.65 2.22
N LEU A 103 -9.53 14.02 2.09
CA LEU A 103 -8.79 13.98 0.82
C LEU A 103 -9.55 13.23 -0.28
N ALA A 104 -10.11 12.07 0.04
CA ALA A 104 -10.87 11.26 -0.91
C ALA A 104 -12.14 11.97 -1.39
N GLU A 105 -12.91 12.55 -0.48
CA GLU A 105 -14.10 13.36 -0.79
C GLU A 105 -13.74 14.58 -1.62
N TYR A 106 -12.64 15.27 -1.30
CA TYR A 106 -12.18 16.41 -2.08
C TYR A 106 -11.81 16.00 -3.51
N ALA A 107 -11.04 14.91 -3.66
CA ALA A 107 -10.60 14.42 -4.96
C ALA A 107 -11.79 14.02 -5.85
N ASP A 108 -12.76 13.28 -5.32
CA ASP A 108 -13.98 12.91 -6.04
C ASP A 108 -14.83 14.13 -6.41
N ALA A 109 -14.95 15.12 -5.52
CA ALA A 109 -15.75 16.32 -5.77
C ALA A 109 -15.16 17.26 -6.84
N HIS A 110 -13.86 17.15 -7.13
CA HIS A 110 -13.13 18.02 -8.06
C HIS A 110 -12.50 17.26 -9.23
N ASP A 111 -12.96 16.03 -9.49
CA ASP A 111 -12.47 15.15 -10.56
C ASP A 111 -10.93 15.05 -10.59
N ARG A 112 -10.30 14.95 -9.41
CA ARG A 112 -8.85 14.78 -9.25
C ARG A 112 -8.50 13.32 -9.02
N ILE A 113 -7.37 12.90 -9.55
CA ILE A 113 -6.80 11.60 -9.24
C ILE A 113 -6.10 11.68 -7.89
N LEU A 114 -6.52 10.86 -6.93
CA LEU A 114 -5.83 10.60 -5.68
C LEU A 114 -5.48 9.11 -5.61
N MET A 115 -4.18 8.81 -5.63
CA MET A 115 -3.63 7.46 -5.55
C MET A 115 -2.72 7.34 -4.33
N VAL A 116 -2.79 6.22 -3.64
CA VAL A 116 -1.94 5.88 -2.50
C VAL A 116 -0.85 4.90 -2.92
N GLY A 117 0.37 5.08 -2.42
CA GLY A 117 1.55 4.24 -2.63
C GLY A 117 1.47 2.86 -1.97
N HIS A 118 0.38 2.11 -2.22
CA HIS A 118 0.22 0.73 -1.78
C HIS A 118 0.92 -0.23 -2.75
N LEU A 119 2.23 -0.07 -2.88
CA LEU A 119 3.13 -0.78 -3.81
C LEU A 119 2.80 -2.27 -4.04
N LEU A 120 2.52 -3.02 -2.96
CA LEU A 120 2.30 -4.47 -3.06
C LEU A 120 1.03 -4.86 -3.83
N LEU A 121 0.07 -3.95 -4.01
CA LEU A 121 -1.08 -4.19 -4.90
C LEU A 121 -0.69 -4.27 -6.38
N TYR A 122 0.48 -3.72 -6.72
CA TYR A 122 1.09 -3.75 -8.05
C TYR A 122 2.10 -4.90 -8.21
N GLN A 123 2.26 -5.73 -7.17
CA GLN A 123 3.02 -6.98 -7.28
C GLN A 123 2.29 -7.93 -8.26
N PRO A 124 2.97 -8.48 -9.29
CA PRO A 124 2.36 -9.40 -10.24
C PRO A 124 1.66 -10.59 -9.59
N ALA A 125 2.22 -11.11 -8.49
CA ALA A 125 1.63 -12.21 -7.73
C ALA A 125 0.29 -11.84 -7.10
N ILE A 126 0.21 -10.70 -6.42
CA ILE A 126 -1.05 -10.20 -5.84
C ILE A 126 -2.07 -9.91 -6.94
N ALA A 127 -1.64 -9.30 -8.04
CA ALA A 127 -2.51 -9.03 -9.18
C ALA A 127 -3.08 -10.32 -9.80
N TRP A 128 -2.25 -11.36 -9.92
CA TRP A 128 -2.68 -12.68 -10.39
C TRP A 128 -3.68 -13.31 -9.41
N MET A 129 -3.37 -13.33 -8.11
CA MET A 129 -4.27 -13.88 -7.08
C MET A 129 -5.63 -13.21 -7.11
N ARG A 130 -5.68 -11.87 -7.14
CA ARG A 130 -6.93 -11.10 -7.29
C ARG A 130 -7.73 -11.56 -8.49
N ASN A 131 -7.10 -11.64 -9.67
CA ASN A 131 -7.79 -12.01 -10.91
C ASN A 131 -8.29 -13.46 -10.86
N TYR A 132 -7.51 -14.37 -10.29
CA TYR A 132 -7.88 -15.77 -10.09
C TYR A 132 -9.10 -15.90 -9.17
N LEU A 133 -9.09 -15.23 -8.02
CA LEU A 133 -10.22 -15.24 -7.09
C LEU A 133 -11.48 -14.64 -7.73
N ARG A 134 -11.34 -13.53 -8.48
CA ARG A 134 -12.45 -12.89 -9.21
C ARG A 134 -13.02 -13.73 -10.35
N SER A 135 -12.26 -14.71 -10.87
CA SER A 135 -12.77 -15.64 -11.89
C SER A 135 -13.86 -16.58 -11.33
N GLY A 136 -13.92 -16.74 -10.00
CA GLY A 136 -14.84 -17.65 -9.32
C GLY A 136 -14.35 -19.09 -9.23
N GLU A 137 -13.20 -19.44 -9.82
CA GLU A 137 -12.66 -20.81 -9.81
C GLU A 137 -12.42 -21.32 -8.37
N ALA A 138 -11.88 -20.48 -7.49
CA ALA A 138 -11.64 -20.80 -6.08
C ALA A 138 -12.90 -20.75 -5.20
N GLY A 139 -14.03 -20.29 -5.73
CA GLY A 139 -15.24 -19.96 -4.97
C GLY A 139 -15.10 -18.69 -4.14
N MET A 140 -16.00 -18.49 -3.18
CA MET A 140 -15.97 -17.33 -2.29
C MET A 140 -14.75 -17.38 -1.36
N VAL A 141 -14.04 -16.25 -1.24
CA VAL A 141 -12.96 -16.11 -0.26
C VAL A 141 -13.58 -16.03 1.13
N GLN A 142 -13.07 -16.82 2.08
CA GLN A 142 -13.56 -16.89 3.46
C GLN A 142 -12.58 -16.24 4.44
N HIS A 143 -11.28 -16.41 4.21
CA HIS A 143 -10.24 -15.92 5.10
C HIS A 143 -8.97 -15.52 4.34
N VAL A 144 -8.32 -14.45 4.78
CA VAL A 144 -6.98 -14.05 4.31
C VAL A 144 -6.04 -13.84 5.50
N ALA A 145 -4.90 -14.52 5.51
CA ALA A 145 -3.86 -14.33 6.52
C ALA A 145 -2.60 -13.73 5.90
N THR A 146 -1.98 -12.75 6.56
CA THR A 146 -0.70 -12.16 6.14
C THR A 146 0.32 -12.19 7.28
N GLN A 147 1.58 -12.37 6.91
CA GLN A 147 2.69 -12.33 7.85
C GLN A 147 3.80 -11.44 7.31
N ARG A 148 4.34 -10.57 8.17
CA ARG A 148 5.51 -9.75 7.86
C ARG A 148 6.45 -9.74 9.07
N LEU A 149 7.28 -10.77 9.12
CA LEU A 149 8.13 -11.11 10.26
C LEU A 149 9.59 -11.12 9.83
N ASN A 150 10.46 -10.44 10.57
CA ASN A 150 11.91 -10.49 10.37
C ASN A 150 12.65 -9.92 11.59
N LEU A 151 13.94 -10.20 11.74
CA LEU A 151 14.82 -9.38 12.57
C LEU A 151 15.15 -8.11 11.79
N GLY A 152 14.35 -7.08 12.01
CA GLY A 152 14.29 -5.88 11.17
C GLY A 152 14.85 -4.63 11.83
N LYS A 153 14.78 -3.52 11.08
CA LYS A 153 15.11 -2.19 11.61
C LYS A 153 14.00 -1.74 12.56
N VAL A 154 14.36 -1.55 13.82
CA VAL A 154 13.52 -0.94 14.85
C VAL A 154 13.29 0.55 14.55
N ARG A 155 12.07 1.02 14.75
CA ARG A 155 11.64 2.42 14.64
C ARG A 155 11.40 2.97 16.03
N THR A 156 11.57 4.28 16.18
CA THR A 156 11.48 4.98 17.47
C THR A 156 10.31 5.95 17.53
N THR A 157 9.59 6.12 16.42
CA THR A 157 8.51 7.10 16.25
C THR A 157 7.18 6.40 16.01
N GLU A 158 7.13 5.51 15.03
CA GLU A 158 5.99 4.65 14.73
C GLU A 158 6.20 3.22 15.25
N ASN A 159 5.11 2.54 15.60
CA ASN A 159 5.13 1.12 15.96
C ASN A 159 5.19 0.22 14.71
N VAL A 160 5.37 -1.09 14.94
CA VAL A 160 5.48 -2.07 13.84
C VAL A 160 4.22 -2.10 12.96
N TRP A 161 3.05 -1.86 13.55
CA TRP A 161 1.76 -1.90 12.86
C TRP A 161 1.67 -0.81 11.78
N TRP A 162 1.87 0.46 12.15
CA TRP A 162 1.86 1.57 11.19
C TRP A 162 2.98 1.48 10.15
N SER A 163 4.10 0.86 10.50
CA SER A 163 5.26 0.71 9.60
C SER A 163 5.01 -0.33 8.51
N LEU A 164 4.46 -1.50 8.89
CA LEU A 164 4.41 -2.70 8.06
C LEU A 164 3.02 -3.01 7.50
N ALA A 165 1.98 -2.89 8.33
CA ALA A 165 0.64 -3.35 8.00
C ALA A 165 -0.11 -2.59 6.89
N PRO A 166 0.18 -1.31 6.54
CA PRO A 166 -0.62 -0.63 5.51
C PRO A 166 -0.66 -1.37 4.17
N HIS A 167 0.42 -2.04 3.77
CA HIS A 167 0.41 -2.87 2.57
C HIS A 167 -0.42 -4.14 2.76
N ASP A 168 -0.25 -4.85 3.88
CA ASP A 168 -0.95 -6.10 4.12
C ASP A 168 -2.46 -5.91 4.28
N VAL A 169 -2.89 -4.83 4.95
CA VAL A 169 -4.29 -4.41 5.02
C VAL A 169 -4.84 -4.09 3.63
N SER A 170 -4.07 -3.38 2.79
CA SER A 170 -4.50 -3.08 1.41
C SER A 170 -4.69 -4.36 0.57
N ILE A 171 -3.80 -5.35 0.71
CA ILE A 171 -3.90 -6.66 0.03
C ILE A 171 -5.15 -7.39 0.50
N ILE A 172 -5.38 -7.47 1.82
CA ILE A 172 -6.55 -8.14 2.39
C ILE A 172 -7.84 -7.54 1.84
N LEU A 173 -7.96 -6.21 1.86
CA LEU A 173 -9.12 -5.53 1.31
C LEU A 173 -9.30 -5.85 -0.18
N ASP A 174 -8.24 -5.80 -0.98
CA ASP A 174 -8.34 -6.08 -2.41
C ASP A 174 -8.78 -7.53 -2.71
N LEU A 175 -8.19 -8.51 -2.02
CA LEU A 175 -8.50 -9.93 -2.19
C LEU A 175 -9.91 -10.30 -1.70
N LEU A 176 -10.41 -9.60 -0.68
CA LEU A 176 -11.78 -9.79 -0.16
C LEU A 176 -12.85 -9.01 -0.93
N GLY A 177 -12.46 -8.06 -1.80
CA GLY A 177 -13.40 -7.19 -2.51
C GLY A 177 -13.89 -5.99 -1.68
N SER A 178 -13.04 -5.49 -0.78
CA SER A 178 -13.24 -4.31 0.07
C SER A 178 -14.52 -4.34 0.92
N PRO A 179 -14.81 -5.42 1.66
CA PRO A 179 -15.97 -5.47 2.54
C PRO A 179 -15.83 -4.49 3.72
N ALA A 180 -16.97 -4.06 4.28
CA ALA A 180 -16.97 -3.20 5.46
C ALA A 180 -16.44 -3.95 6.69
N LEU A 181 -15.54 -3.31 7.43
CA LEU A 181 -15.03 -3.83 8.71
C LEU A 181 -16.15 -3.88 9.74
N GLU A 182 -16.27 -5.00 10.44
CA GLU A 182 -17.28 -5.24 11.48
C GLU A 182 -16.65 -5.28 12.88
N ALA A 183 -15.53 -5.99 13.04
CA ALA A 183 -14.87 -6.12 14.34
C ALA A 183 -13.35 -6.24 14.22
N VAL A 184 -12.67 -5.82 15.29
CA VAL A 184 -11.21 -5.89 15.44
C VAL A 184 -10.89 -6.56 16.76
N GLN A 185 -9.96 -7.51 16.73
CA GLN A 185 -9.27 -8.03 17.91
C GLN A 185 -7.77 -7.87 17.68
N ALA A 186 -7.06 -7.27 18.62
CA ALA A 186 -5.65 -6.97 18.48
C ALA A 186 -4.88 -7.22 19.77
N VAL A 187 -3.66 -7.73 19.63
CA VAL A 187 -2.69 -7.86 20.71
C VAL A 187 -1.37 -7.27 20.25
N GLY A 188 -0.82 -6.36 21.06
CA GLY A 188 0.46 -5.70 20.81
C GLY A 188 1.43 -5.96 21.95
N HIS A 189 2.71 -6.10 21.60
CA HIS A 189 3.78 -6.29 22.56
C HIS A 189 4.86 -5.22 22.39
N ALA A 190 5.09 -4.44 23.44
CA ALA A 190 6.13 -3.43 23.53
C ALA A 190 7.24 -3.94 24.49
N ARG A 191 8.17 -4.72 23.95
CA ARG A 191 9.28 -5.40 24.63
C ARG A 191 10.60 -4.62 24.59
N LEU A 192 10.87 -3.90 23.49
CA LEU A 192 12.14 -3.16 23.31
C LEU A 192 12.03 -1.72 23.80
N GLN A 193 10.86 -1.12 23.66
CA GLN A 193 10.61 0.29 23.96
C GLN A 193 9.24 0.44 24.64
N THR A 194 9.14 1.32 25.63
CA THR A 194 7.85 1.60 26.28
C THR A 194 6.86 2.20 25.28
N ALA A 195 5.62 1.70 25.27
CA ALA A 195 4.49 2.20 24.49
C ALA A 195 4.62 2.14 22.95
N ILE A 196 5.70 1.57 22.41
CA ILE A 196 5.84 1.34 20.96
C ILE A 196 5.83 -0.17 20.73
N ALA A 197 4.75 -0.69 20.14
CA ALA A 197 4.62 -2.11 19.87
C ALA A 197 5.65 -2.59 18.83
N ASP A 198 6.40 -3.62 19.22
CA ASP A 198 7.41 -4.33 18.44
C ASP A 198 6.83 -5.46 17.58
N GLU A 199 5.72 -6.00 18.08
CA GLU A 199 4.96 -7.11 17.52
C GLU A 199 3.48 -6.82 17.70
N VAL A 200 2.71 -7.04 16.63
CA VAL A 200 1.26 -6.86 16.62
C VAL A 200 0.61 -8.03 15.88
N GLN A 201 -0.39 -8.64 16.52
CA GLN A 201 -1.25 -9.68 15.99
C GLN A 201 -2.69 -9.16 15.95
N VAL A 202 -3.37 -9.36 14.82
CA VAL A 202 -4.70 -8.79 14.57
C VAL A 202 -5.58 -9.81 13.89
N ASP A 203 -6.80 -9.96 14.40
CA ASP A 203 -7.91 -10.62 13.72
C ASP A 203 -8.97 -9.59 13.35
N LEU A 204 -9.41 -9.62 12.10
CA LEU A 204 -10.45 -8.77 11.54
C LEU A 204 -11.66 -9.61 11.15
N ALA A 205 -12.86 -9.12 11.45
CA ALA A 205 -14.09 -9.63 10.90
C ALA A 205 -14.76 -8.56 10.03
N PHE A 206 -15.36 -8.99 8.93
CA PHE A 206 -16.04 -8.11 7.97
C PHE A 206 -17.53 -8.44 7.91
N ALA A 207 -18.35 -7.44 7.57
CA ALA A 207 -19.81 -7.55 7.52
C ALA A 207 -20.35 -8.61 6.54
N THR A 208 -19.49 -9.12 5.64
CA THR A 208 -19.78 -10.22 4.71
C THR A 208 -19.57 -11.61 5.34
N GLY A 209 -19.13 -11.68 6.60
CA GLY A 209 -18.76 -12.92 7.30
C GLY A 209 -17.33 -13.39 7.00
N GLN A 210 -16.61 -12.71 6.10
CA GLN A 210 -15.19 -12.97 5.82
C GLN A 210 -14.32 -12.52 7.00
N THR A 211 -13.14 -13.11 7.13
CA THR A 211 -12.19 -12.80 8.20
C THR A 211 -10.79 -12.58 7.66
N ALA A 212 -9.92 -11.95 8.47
CA ALA A 212 -8.51 -11.87 8.16
C ALA A 212 -7.63 -11.92 9.40
N HIS A 213 -6.41 -12.42 9.24
CA HIS A 213 -5.38 -12.43 10.28
C HIS A 213 -4.12 -11.70 9.81
N LEU A 214 -3.50 -10.89 10.66
CA LEU A 214 -2.23 -10.23 10.37
C LEU A 214 -1.26 -10.45 11.53
N HIS A 215 0.00 -10.73 11.18
CA HIS A 215 1.10 -10.79 12.16
C HIS A 215 2.30 -9.99 11.65
N CYS A 216 2.61 -8.90 12.36
CA CYS A 216 3.72 -8.02 12.07
C CYS A 216 4.72 -8.06 13.23
N SER A 217 6.01 -8.26 12.93
CA SER A 217 7.07 -8.22 13.94
C SER A 217 8.41 -7.82 13.34
N TRP A 218 9.11 -6.91 14.01
CA TRP A 218 10.53 -6.60 13.72
C TRP A 218 11.51 -7.42 14.57
N GLN A 219 10.99 -8.27 15.46
CA GLN A 219 11.76 -9.09 16.39
C GLN A 219 11.37 -10.56 16.19
N TRP A 220 11.66 -11.08 15.00
CA TRP A 220 11.39 -12.47 14.65
C TRP A 220 12.66 -13.16 14.13
N PRO A 221 12.94 -14.43 14.51
CA PRO A 221 14.20 -15.10 14.14
C PRO A 221 14.26 -15.50 12.66
N LEU A 222 13.10 -15.66 12.01
CA LEU A 222 12.99 -16.03 10.60
C LEU A 222 12.51 -14.84 9.78
N LYS A 223 12.92 -14.74 8.53
CA LYS A 223 12.28 -13.83 7.58
C LYS A 223 11.08 -14.57 6.99
N GLN A 224 9.86 -14.13 7.30
CA GLN A 224 8.62 -14.69 6.76
C GLN A 224 7.77 -13.56 6.20
N ARG A 225 7.42 -13.70 4.92
CA ARG A 225 6.57 -12.76 4.19
C ARG A 225 5.68 -13.51 3.24
N GLY A 226 4.37 -13.39 3.41
CA GLY A 226 3.45 -14.10 2.55
C GLY A 226 1.99 -13.86 2.87
N THR A 227 1.16 -14.41 2.00
CA THR A 227 -0.30 -14.32 2.07
C THR A 227 -0.90 -15.70 1.91
N VAL A 228 -1.81 -16.08 2.79
CA VAL A 228 -2.62 -17.30 2.67
C VAL A 228 -4.07 -16.88 2.44
N VAL A 229 -4.72 -17.48 1.46
CA VAL A 229 -6.14 -17.29 1.18
C VAL A 229 -6.85 -18.63 1.31
N ILE A 230 -7.92 -18.65 2.07
CA ILE A 230 -8.85 -19.79 2.17
C ILE A 230 -10.13 -19.39 1.44
N ALA A 231 -10.45 -20.12 0.37
CA ALA A 231 -11.71 -20.00 -0.36
C ALA A 231 -12.44 -21.34 -0.38
N GLU A 232 -13.70 -21.34 -0.82
CA GLU A 232 -14.60 -22.51 -0.74
C GLU A 232 -14.03 -23.78 -1.39
N HIS A 233 -13.38 -23.65 -2.55
CA HIS A 233 -12.96 -24.80 -3.34
C HIS A 233 -11.44 -25.02 -3.36
N GLN A 234 -10.69 -23.97 -3.06
CA GLN A 234 -9.22 -23.92 -3.19
C GLN A 234 -8.62 -22.98 -2.15
N MET A 235 -7.33 -23.18 -1.88
CA MET A 235 -6.53 -22.29 -1.03
C MET A 235 -5.34 -21.78 -1.83
N LEU A 236 -4.92 -20.53 -1.61
CA LEU A 236 -3.76 -19.95 -2.27
C LEU A 236 -2.72 -19.60 -1.22
N VAL A 237 -1.45 -19.86 -1.52
CA VAL A 237 -0.31 -19.42 -0.69
C VAL A 237 0.64 -18.64 -1.58
N TYR A 238 0.91 -17.41 -1.20
CA TYR A 238 1.95 -16.58 -1.81
C TYR A 238 3.14 -16.47 -0.87
N ASP A 239 4.29 -16.95 -1.32
CA ASP A 239 5.58 -16.70 -0.69
C ASP A 239 6.20 -15.46 -1.35
N GLU A 240 6.25 -14.34 -0.61
CA GLU A 240 6.80 -13.08 -1.11
C GLU A 240 8.34 -13.15 -1.23
N ILE A 241 9.02 -14.06 -0.52
CA ILE A 241 10.48 -14.18 -0.59
C ILE A 241 10.86 -14.93 -1.87
N GLU A 242 10.21 -16.05 -2.12
CA GLU A 242 10.46 -16.88 -3.31
C GLU A 242 9.71 -16.36 -4.56
N GLN A 243 8.79 -15.40 -4.39
CA GLN A 243 7.93 -14.86 -5.45
C GLN A 243 7.05 -15.94 -6.12
N VAL A 244 6.60 -16.93 -5.34
CA VAL A 244 5.83 -18.07 -5.83
C VAL A 244 4.41 -18.06 -5.27
N VAL A 245 3.43 -18.23 -6.15
CA VAL A 245 2.05 -18.55 -5.75
C VAL A 245 1.82 -20.05 -5.93
N THR A 246 1.30 -20.70 -4.90
CA THR A 246 0.85 -22.09 -4.93
C THR A 246 -0.66 -22.14 -4.76
N VAL A 247 -1.35 -22.77 -5.70
CA VAL A 247 -2.77 -23.13 -5.57
C VAL A 247 -2.84 -24.53 -4.96
N HIS A 248 -3.58 -24.66 -3.88
CA HIS A 248 -3.89 -25.92 -3.23
C HIS A 248 -5.32 -26.30 -3.58
N HIS A 249 -5.52 -27.42 -4.28
CA HIS A 249 -6.85 -27.94 -4.62
C HIS A 249 -7.39 -28.76 -3.44
N LYS A 250 -7.53 -28.07 -2.30
CA LYS A 250 -7.93 -28.63 -1.02
C LYS A 250 -9.18 -27.92 -0.50
N HIS A 251 -10.17 -28.70 -0.07
CA HIS A 251 -11.42 -28.22 0.51
C HIS A 251 -12.08 -29.32 1.36
N PHE A 252 -13.23 -29.02 1.95
CA PHE A 252 -14.12 -30.02 2.55
C PHE A 252 -15.33 -30.23 1.64
N ASP A 253 -15.73 -31.48 1.42
CA ASP A 253 -16.95 -31.79 0.68
C ASP A 253 -18.22 -31.57 1.52
N GLY A 254 -19.40 -31.82 0.92
CA GLY A 254 -20.68 -31.65 1.59
C GLY A 254 -20.91 -32.57 2.80
N ASP A 255 -20.13 -33.65 2.92
CA ASP A 255 -20.15 -34.58 4.04
C ASP A 255 -19.04 -34.28 5.07
N LEU A 256 -18.37 -33.12 4.95
CA LEU A 256 -17.28 -32.64 5.78
C LEU A 256 -16.01 -33.50 5.72
N ASN A 257 -15.81 -34.27 4.64
CA ASN A 257 -14.57 -35.00 4.43
C ASN A 257 -13.52 -34.10 3.78
N ALA A 258 -12.27 -34.23 4.20
CA ALA A 258 -11.17 -33.53 3.58
C ALA A 258 -10.89 -34.08 2.18
N VAL A 259 -10.88 -33.18 1.19
CA VAL A 259 -10.52 -33.47 -0.20
C VAL A 259 -9.16 -32.83 -0.48
N ASP A 260 -8.19 -33.62 -0.93
CA ASP A 260 -6.87 -33.16 -1.34
C ASP A 260 -6.56 -33.67 -2.76
N LYS A 261 -6.60 -32.76 -3.74
CA LYS A 261 -6.28 -33.04 -5.14
C LYS A 261 -4.87 -32.57 -5.52
N GLY A 262 -4.03 -32.26 -4.54
CA GLY A 262 -2.66 -31.78 -4.75
C GLY A 262 -2.55 -30.27 -4.92
N THR A 263 -1.42 -29.84 -5.47
CA THR A 263 -1.03 -28.43 -5.59
C THR A 263 -0.53 -28.11 -6.99
N GLN A 264 -0.67 -26.84 -7.36
CA GLN A 264 -0.13 -26.28 -8.60
C GLN A 264 0.71 -25.05 -8.26
N ILE A 265 1.96 -25.03 -8.70
CA ILE A 265 2.81 -23.84 -8.64
C ILE A 265 2.51 -22.97 -9.84
N ILE A 266 2.32 -21.69 -9.61
CA ILE A 266 2.08 -20.68 -10.62
C ILE A 266 3.37 -19.91 -10.84
N ASP A 267 3.89 -20.00 -12.05
CA ASP A 267 5.02 -19.19 -12.50
C ASP A 267 4.51 -17.79 -12.88
N ILE A 268 5.01 -16.78 -12.18
CA ILE A 268 4.59 -15.39 -12.34
C ILE A 268 5.82 -14.61 -12.78
N ALA A 269 5.69 -13.91 -13.92
CA ALA A 269 6.78 -13.13 -14.45
C ALA A 269 7.27 -12.10 -13.42
N ASP A 270 8.59 -12.04 -13.24
CA ASP A 270 9.21 -11.02 -12.44
C ASP A 270 8.99 -9.65 -13.10
N ALA A 271 8.49 -8.70 -12.32
CA ALA A 271 8.32 -7.32 -12.75
C ALA A 271 8.65 -6.39 -11.59
N GLN A 272 9.07 -5.18 -11.91
CA GLN A 272 9.39 -4.16 -10.90
C GLN A 272 8.09 -3.50 -10.42
N PRO A 273 7.58 -3.80 -9.21
CA PRO A 273 6.25 -3.35 -8.80
C PRO A 273 6.15 -1.82 -8.74
N LEU A 274 7.25 -1.15 -8.37
CA LEU A 274 7.29 0.32 -8.29
C LEU A 274 7.17 0.98 -9.67
N LYS A 275 7.73 0.34 -10.70
CA LYS A 275 7.56 0.80 -12.07
C LYS A 275 6.11 0.65 -12.51
N LEU A 276 5.48 -0.50 -12.24
CA LEU A 276 4.08 -0.75 -12.54
C LEU A 276 3.15 0.23 -11.82
N GLU A 277 3.45 0.54 -10.56
CA GLU A 277 2.72 1.54 -9.77
C GLU A 277 2.83 2.95 -10.39
N CYS A 278 4.04 3.36 -10.79
CA CYS A 278 4.25 4.65 -11.45
C CYS A 278 3.54 4.72 -12.82
N GLU A 279 3.62 3.66 -13.63
CA GLU A 279 2.93 3.55 -14.92
C GLU A 279 1.41 3.62 -14.74
N HIS A 280 0.87 2.95 -13.72
CA HIS A 280 -0.55 2.98 -13.40
C HIS A 280 -1.02 4.38 -13.02
N PHE A 281 -0.25 5.10 -12.18
CA PHE A 281 -0.57 6.48 -11.83
C PHE A 281 -0.62 7.38 -13.07
N LEU A 282 0.39 7.31 -13.93
CA LEU A 282 0.45 8.09 -15.17
C LEU A 282 -0.73 7.77 -16.10
N ALA A 283 -1.08 6.49 -16.23
CA ALA A 283 -2.23 6.04 -17.01
C ALA A 283 -3.55 6.60 -16.45
N CYS A 284 -3.73 6.61 -15.13
CA CYS A 284 -4.91 7.18 -14.47
C CYS A 284 -4.99 8.70 -14.69
N VAL A 285 -3.88 9.42 -14.55
CA VAL A 285 -3.80 10.86 -14.84
C VAL A 285 -4.15 11.15 -16.32
N ALA A 286 -3.68 10.33 -17.26
CA ALA A 286 -3.97 10.51 -18.68
C ALA A 286 -5.43 10.21 -19.03
N SER A 287 -5.97 9.11 -18.51
CA SER A 287 -7.29 8.57 -18.87
C SER A 287 -8.43 9.03 -17.98
N ARG A 288 -8.11 9.70 -16.86
CA ARG A 288 -9.05 10.05 -15.78
C ARG A 288 -9.75 8.84 -15.17
N GLN A 289 -9.15 7.65 -15.29
CA GLN A 289 -9.63 6.45 -14.62
C GLN A 289 -9.26 6.46 -13.14
N ARG A 290 -10.14 5.91 -12.31
CA ARG A 290 -9.91 5.75 -10.87
C ARG A 290 -8.74 4.78 -10.65
N PRO A 291 -7.74 5.14 -9.82
CA PRO A 291 -6.62 4.26 -9.51
C PRO A 291 -7.08 2.97 -8.81
N HIS A 292 -6.20 1.96 -8.84
CA HIS A 292 -6.47 0.72 -8.12
C HIS A 292 -6.35 0.92 -6.60
N SER A 293 -5.29 1.61 -6.18
CA SER A 293 -5.09 2.13 -4.83
C SER A 293 -5.59 3.57 -4.71
N ASP A 294 -6.89 3.80 -4.98
CA ASP A 294 -7.48 5.15 -4.91
C ASP A 294 -7.56 5.71 -3.48
N GLY A 295 -8.00 6.97 -3.36
CA GLY A 295 -8.22 7.61 -2.06
C GLY A 295 -9.13 6.82 -1.12
N TRP A 296 -10.18 6.16 -1.63
CA TRP A 296 -11.10 5.38 -0.80
C TRP A 296 -10.49 4.07 -0.30
N ASN A 297 -9.63 3.42 -1.09
CA ASN A 297 -8.77 2.36 -0.60
C ASN A 297 -7.87 2.86 0.55
N GLY A 298 -7.26 4.04 0.39
CA GLY A 298 -6.51 4.71 1.45
C GLY A 298 -7.32 4.96 2.72
N VAL A 299 -8.57 5.41 2.60
CA VAL A 299 -9.49 5.61 3.72
C VAL A 299 -9.75 4.30 4.47
N ALA A 300 -10.06 3.22 3.74
CA ALA A 300 -10.33 1.92 4.33
C ALA A 300 -9.12 1.37 5.09
N VAL A 301 -7.92 1.51 4.51
CA VAL A 301 -6.66 1.11 5.15
C VAL A 301 -6.41 1.93 6.42
N VAL A 302 -6.42 3.27 6.35
CA VAL A 302 -6.16 4.12 7.53
C VAL A 302 -7.20 3.90 8.62
N ASN A 303 -8.47 3.70 8.27
CA ASN A 303 -9.52 3.37 9.24
C ASN A 303 -9.23 2.05 9.99
N ILE A 304 -8.80 0.99 9.30
CA ILE A 304 -8.39 -0.26 9.96
C ILE A 304 -7.17 -0.03 10.84
N LEU A 305 -6.18 0.73 10.35
CA LEU A 305 -4.96 1.01 11.12
C LEU A 305 -5.29 1.73 12.44
N GLU A 306 -6.14 2.75 12.39
CA GLU A 306 -6.57 3.55 13.54
C GLU A 306 -7.43 2.74 14.52
N GLN A 307 -8.35 1.90 14.04
CA GLN A 307 -9.16 1.04 14.91
C GLN A 307 -8.33 -0.03 15.62
N VAL A 308 -7.34 -0.61 14.94
CA VAL A 308 -6.40 -1.54 15.57
C VAL A 308 -5.56 -0.81 16.61
N GLU A 309 -5.01 0.37 16.29
CA GLU A 309 -4.25 1.16 17.26
C GLU A 309 -5.07 1.44 18.53
N ALA A 310 -6.34 1.84 18.37
CA ALA A 310 -7.23 2.04 19.51
C ALA A 310 -7.40 0.75 20.34
N ALA A 311 -7.61 -0.40 19.69
CA ALA A 311 -7.74 -1.70 20.35
C ALA A 311 -6.47 -2.15 21.10
N LEU A 312 -5.28 -1.68 20.70
CA LEU A 312 -4.04 -1.97 21.41
C LEU A 312 -3.92 -1.25 22.76
N HIS A 313 -4.64 -0.13 22.94
CA HIS A 313 -4.55 0.72 24.14
C HIS A 313 -5.71 0.52 25.13
N GLY A 314 -6.75 -0.23 24.76
CA GLY A 314 -7.90 -0.56 25.62
C GLY A 314 -9.06 0.42 25.49
#